data_AF-A0A9D7KFN3-F1
#
_entry.id   AF-A0A9D7KFN3-F1
#
_cell.length_a   1.000
_cell.length_b   1.000
_cell.length_c   1.000
_cell.angle_alpha   90.00
_cell.angle_beta   90.00
_cell.angle_gamma   90.00
#
_symmetry.space_group_name_H-M   'P 1'
#
loop_
_entity.id
_entity.type
_entity.pdbx_description
1 polymer ?
#
loop_
_entity_poly.entity_id
_entity_poly.type
_entity_poly.pdbx_seq_one_letter_code
_entity_poly.pdbx_strand_id
1 'polypeptide(L)'
;MQNDFLQLAATAGQTYQDVVNATSSAMEQLVDLLSAAAKSAVETFLDIIIPSAYGEEISPATATSFAAASIYVTPVRRDPLVLDLDGDGIETLPINTTTPLMFDLDNTGVKKSVGWIKSDDGFVVLDRNANGTIDSGAELFGDATPLSGGGTAADGFAALAQFDTNLDGQMTAADSAFANLRVWRDLNQNGLSEAGELSTLTSLNITSINVAASSHTITVSNGNLITDQGSYTWGDGTVGTAGEIANSADVQLATDPFHTTFTTPLTLTAQALTLPDMNGSGQVRSLREAISSNSTLATLVTQFTQATTSADRRALLDNILKEWSNTSTMGTTFTGAYAGHTLTVDIQGTTSGTAEYQAWADKLTILEHFNGRTFNTVPAGTAPVTVTLLSGAQPLLQQSYDAIKDSVYGALVVQAQLKPYLDVITLNVTATEWQSTSRHWKTLSAARQRPMQ
;
A
#
# COMPACT_ATOMS: atom_id res chain seq x y z
N MET A 1 -14.18 -27.18 -6.31
CA MET A 1 -13.01 -26.51 -5.68
C MET A 1 -12.95 -25.01 -5.97
N GLN A 2 -12.77 -24.54 -7.21
CA GLN A 2 -12.74 -23.08 -7.48
C GLN A 2 -14.09 -22.39 -7.19
N ASN A 3 -15.21 -23.00 -7.60
CA ASN A 3 -16.54 -22.50 -7.26
C ASN A 3 -16.82 -22.55 -5.74
N ASP A 4 -16.36 -23.58 -5.04
CA ASP A 4 -16.56 -23.72 -3.59
C ASP A 4 -15.73 -22.69 -2.81
N PHE A 5 -14.51 -22.37 -3.28
CA PHE A 5 -13.65 -21.35 -2.69
C PHE A 5 -14.21 -19.94 -2.92
N LEU A 6 -14.71 -19.65 -4.14
CA LEU A 6 -15.39 -18.39 -4.45
C LEU A 6 -16.67 -18.23 -3.61
N GLN A 7 -17.41 -19.31 -3.36
CA GLN A 7 -18.61 -19.30 -2.54
C GLN A 7 -18.29 -19.09 -1.05
N LEU A 8 -17.18 -19.66 -0.55
CA LEU A 8 -16.71 -19.45 0.81
C LEU A 8 -16.22 -18.01 1.04
N ALA A 9 -15.45 -17.46 0.10
CA ALA A 9 -14.99 -16.06 0.12
C ALA A 9 -16.17 -15.07 0.04
N ALA A 10 -17.16 -15.35 -0.83
CA ALA A 10 -18.39 -14.56 -0.90
C ALA A 10 -19.18 -14.59 0.41
N THR A 11 -19.21 -15.73 1.11
CA THR A 11 -19.89 -15.87 2.41
C THR A 11 -19.17 -15.09 3.53
N ALA A 12 -17.82 -15.10 3.54
CA ALA A 12 -17.03 -14.32 4.49
C ALA A 12 -17.17 -12.81 4.24
N GLY A 13 -17.11 -12.37 2.97
CA GLY A 13 -17.37 -10.99 2.58
C GLY A 13 -18.80 -10.55 2.89
N GLN A 14 -19.79 -11.43 2.70
CA GLN A 14 -21.19 -11.16 3.07
C GLN A 14 -21.35 -10.98 4.59
N THR A 15 -20.68 -11.80 5.40
CA THR A 15 -20.75 -11.69 6.87
C THR A 15 -20.16 -10.36 7.37
N TYR A 16 -19.05 -9.92 6.76
CA TYR A 16 -18.48 -8.60 7.03
C TYR A 16 -19.43 -7.47 6.59
N GLN A 17 -19.97 -7.57 5.38
CA GLN A 17 -20.90 -6.56 4.85
C GLN A 17 -22.22 -6.52 5.63
N ASP A 18 -22.70 -7.66 6.15
CA ASP A 18 -23.89 -7.71 7.01
C ASP A 18 -23.65 -6.99 8.33
N VAL A 19 -22.44 -7.13 8.91
CA VAL A 19 -22.03 -6.38 10.10
C VAL A 19 -21.92 -4.89 9.80
N VAL A 20 -21.27 -4.51 8.70
CA VAL A 20 -21.11 -3.11 8.28
C VAL A 20 -22.46 -2.45 7.95
N ASN A 21 -23.34 -3.16 7.24
CA ASN A 21 -24.68 -2.68 6.91
C ASN A 21 -25.55 -2.55 8.16
N ALA A 22 -25.46 -3.50 9.10
CA ALA A 22 -26.15 -3.42 10.38
C ALA A 22 -25.67 -2.24 11.23
N THR A 23 -24.35 -1.96 11.27
CA THR A 23 -23.80 -0.78 11.96
C THR A 23 -24.17 0.52 11.26
N SER A 24 -24.17 0.54 9.92
CA SER A 24 -24.57 1.69 9.11
C SER A 24 -26.06 2.03 9.26
N SER A 25 -26.93 1.01 9.29
CA SER A 25 -28.37 1.16 9.51
C SER A 25 -28.69 1.56 10.97
N ALA A 26 -27.96 1.01 11.95
CA ALA A 26 -28.08 1.44 13.35
C ALA A 26 -27.64 2.91 13.54
N MET A 27 -26.62 3.35 12.81
CA MET A 27 -26.17 4.75 12.78
C MET A 27 -27.28 5.69 12.28
N GLU A 28 -27.98 5.29 11.21
CA GLU A 28 -29.07 6.07 10.62
C GLU A 28 -30.27 6.19 11.55
N GLN A 29 -30.68 5.07 12.16
CA GLN A 29 -31.77 5.07 13.13
C GLN A 29 -31.43 5.93 14.36
N LEU A 30 -30.16 5.97 14.77
CA LEU A 30 -29.71 6.73 15.93
C LEU A 30 -29.64 8.24 15.67
N VAL A 31 -29.20 8.67 14.47
CA VAL A 31 -29.17 10.09 14.06
C VAL A 31 -30.58 10.71 14.12
N ASP A 32 -31.61 9.93 13.75
CA ASP A 32 -33.00 10.35 13.82
C ASP A 32 -33.61 10.29 15.23
N LEU A 33 -32.98 9.55 16.16
CA LEU A 33 -33.47 9.31 17.54
C LEU A 33 -32.89 10.26 18.60
N LEU A 34 -31.95 11.15 18.25
CA LEU A 34 -31.26 12.02 19.22
C LEU A 34 -32.18 13.13 19.76
N SER A 35 -32.89 12.82 20.85
CA SER A 35 -33.37 13.78 21.85
C SER A 35 -32.57 13.67 23.16
N ALA A 36 -32.68 14.66 24.04
CA ALA A 36 -31.81 14.90 25.19
C ALA A 36 -31.60 13.74 26.20
N ALA A 37 -32.39 12.66 26.12
CA ALA A 37 -32.26 11.46 26.95
C ALA A 37 -31.14 10.48 26.49
N ALA A 38 -30.51 10.70 25.33
CA ALA A 38 -29.59 9.72 24.71
C ALA A 38 -28.12 9.76 25.22
N LYS A 39 -27.72 10.69 26.09
CA LYS A 39 -26.29 10.95 26.38
C LYS A 39 -25.48 9.75 26.90
N SER A 40 -26.03 8.96 27.83
CA SER A 40 -25.28 7.83 28.44
C SER A 40 -25.25 6.58 27.55
N ALA A 41 -26.29 6.35 26.75
CA ALA A 41 -26.31 5.29 25.73
C ALA A 41 -25.36 5.61 24.57
N VAL A 42 -25.26 6.90 24.21
CA VAL A 42 -24.31 7.43 23.23
C VAL A 42 -22.86 7.25 23.71
N GLU A 43 -22.53 7.59 24.96
CA GLU A 43 -21.16 7.38 25.50
C GLU A 43 -20.72 5.91 25.48
N THR A 44 -21.60 4.99 25.90
CA THR A 44 -21.27 3.55 25.90
C THR A 44 -21.19 2.98 24.47
N PHE A 45 -21.95 3.52 23.52
CA PHE A 45 -21.94 3.09 22.12
C PHE A 45 -20.76 3.69 21.32
N LEU A 46 -20.40 4.94 21.60
CA LEU A 46 -19.27 5.63 20.98
C LEU A 46 -17.93 4.96 21.35
N ASP A 47 -17.74 4.55 22.60
CA ASP A 47 -16.53 3.85 23.06
C ASP A 47 -16.42 2.41 22.54
N ILE A 48 -17.54 1.77 22.16
CA ILE A 48 -17.57 0.37 21.70
C ILE A 48 -17.52 0.25 20.17
N ILE A 49 -18.07 1.21 19.41
CA ILE A 49 -18.25 1.07 17.96
C ILE A 49 -17.36 2.02 17.12
N ILE A 50 -17.06 3.23 17.57
CA ILE A 50 -16.37 4.21 16.73
C ILE A 50 -14.86 3.95 16.55
N PRO A 51 -14.09 3.47 17.54
CA PRO A 51 -12.64 3.31 17.35
C PRO A 51 -12.21 2.08 16.52
N SER A 52 -13.10 1.11 16.28
CA SER A 52 -12.69 -0.17 15.64
C SER A 52 -13.29 -0.41 14.25
N ALA A 53 -14.37 0.29 13.85
CA ALA A 53 -15.07 0.03 12.59
C ALA A 53 -14.96 1.13 11.52
N TYR A 54 -14.65 2.38 11.90
CA TYR A 54 -14.60 3.52 10.97
C TYR A 54 -13.39 4.42 11.27
N GLY A 55 -12.20 3.94 10.89
CA GLY A 55 -10.94 4.66 11.03
C GLY A 55 -10.76 5.75 9.96
N GLU A 56 -9.64 6.47 10.02
CA GLU A 56 -9.20 7.40 8.95
C GLU A 56 -8.75 6.68 7.67
N GLU A 57 -8.88 5.34 7.60
CA GLU A 57 -8.38 4.47 6.53
C GLU A 57 -9.52 3.82 5.74
N ILE A 58 -9.24 3.47 4.47
CA ILE A 58 -10.13 2.63 3.66
C ILE A 58 -10.06 1.18 4.17
N SER A 59 -11.22 0.53 4.34
CA SER A 59 -11.30 -0.84 4.84
C SER A 59 -10.49 -1.84 3.98
N PRO A 60 -9.68 -2.73 4.60
CA PRO A 60 -9.01 -3.83 3.89
C PRO A 60 -9.96 -4.81 3.17
N ALA A 61 -11.26 -4.78 3.49
CA ALA A 61 -12.28 -5.54 2.75
C ALA A 61 -12.38 -5.11 1.29
N THR A 62 -12.04 -3.85 0.96
CA THR A 62 -11.88 -3.38 -0.41
C THR A 62 -10.83 -4.22 -1.14
N ALA A 63 -9.61 -4.31 -0.60
CA ALA A 63 -8.54 -5.09 -1.21
C ALA A 63 -8.87 -6.58 -1.32
N THR A 64 -9.42 -7.13 -0.24
CA THR A 64 -9.76 -8.56 -0.14
C THR A 64 -10.80 -8.97 -1.19
N SER A 65 -11.89 -8.22 -1.32
CA SER A 65 -12.97 -8.52 -2.26
C SER A 65 -12.54 -8.27 -3.71
N PHE A 66 -11.75 -7.21 -3.96
CA PHE A 66 -11.18 -6.95 -5.29
C PHE A 66 -10.24 -8.08 -5.73
N ALA A 67 -9.35 -8.53 -4.84
CA ALA A 67 -8.46 -9.65 -5.12
C ALA A 67 -9.19 -10.95 -5.37
N ALA A 68 -10.24 -11.25 -4.60
CA ALA A 68 -11.07 -12.45 -4.80
C ALA A 68 -11.84 -12.43 -6.14
N ALA A 69 -12.18 -11.23 -6.65
CA ALA A 69 -12.84 -11.06 -7.94
C ALA A 69 -11.88 -11.28 -9.13
N SER A 70 -10.58 -11.00 -8.95
CA SER A 70 -9.56 -11.16 -9.97
C SER A 70 -9.04 -12.60 -10.04
N ILE A 71 -9.02 -13.21 -11.23
CA ILE A 71 -8.38 -14.52 -11.43
C ILE A 71 -6.93 -14.31 -11.87
N TYR A 72 -5.98 -14.82 -11.09
CA TYR A 72 -4.54 -14.82 -11.42
C TYR A 72 -3.88 -13.44 -11.55
N VAL A 73 -3.83 -12.66 -10.46
CA VAL A 73 -2.85 -11.57 -10.37
C VAL A 73 -1.64 -12.07 -9.60
N THR A 74 -0.52 -12.20 -10.31
CA THR A 74 0.78 -12.39 -9.67
C THR A 74 1.14 -11.07 -8.97
N PRO A 75 1.49 -11.09 -7.66
CA PRO A 75 2.01 -9.90 -7.00
C PRO A 75 3.17 -9.34 -7.82
N VAL A 76 3.18 -8.03 -8.03
CA VAL A 76 4.33 -7.35 -8.62
C VAL A 76 5.45 -7.47 -7.61
N ARG A 77 6.55 -8.09 -8.03
CA ARG A 77 7.74 -8.31 -7.21
C ARG A 77 8.86 -7.47 -7.78
N ARG A 78 9.68 -6.93 -6.89
CA ARG A 78 10.90 -6.18 -7.21
C ARG A 78 12.05 -6.93 -6.60
N ASP A 79 13.17 -6.96 -7.29
CA ASP A 79 14.23 -7.95 -7.12
C ASP A 79 15.56 -7.29 -6.73
N PRO A 80 15.64 -6.60 -5.57
CA PRO A 80 16.91 -6.07 -5.12
C PRO A 80 17.95 -7.17 -4.87
N LEU A 81 19.20 -6.85 -5.20
CA LEU A 81 20.38 -7.65 -4.93
C LEU A 81 20.71 -7.60 -3.44
N VAL A 82 20.67 -8.76 -2.81
CA VAL A 82 20.89 -8.99 -1.38
C VAL A 82 22.15 -9.83 -1.18
N LEU A 83 22.89 -9.56 -0.11
CA LEU A 83 24.00 -10.37 0.36
C LEU A 83 23.60 -11.06 1.67
N ASP A 84 23.83 -12.37 1.74
CA ASP A 84 23.90 -13.11 3.00
C ASP A 84 25.18 -12.71 3.72
N LEU A 85 25.09 -12.21 4.96
CA LEU A 85 26.25 -11.64 5.67
C LEU A 85 26.71 -12.44 6.89
N ASP A 86 25.96 -13.45 7.33
CA ASP A 86 26.33 -14.32 8.45
C ASP A 86 26.49 -15.80 8.06
N GLY A 87 26.15 -16.14 6.81
CA GLY A 87 26.44 -17.41 6.16
C GLY A 87 25.41 -18.49 6.46
N ASP A 88 24.20 -18.14 6.89
CA ASP A 88 23.09 -19.09 7.10
C ASP A 88 22.04 -19.07 5.97
N GLY A 89 22.26 -18.23 4.96
CA GLY A 89 21.44 -18.09 3.75
C GLY A 89 20.38 -17.00 3.87
N ILE A 90 20.03 -16.38 2.74
CA ILE A 90 19.12 -15.21 2.74
C ILE A 90 17.74 -15.50 3.38
N GLU A 91 17.36 -14.66 4.34
CA GLU A 91 16.13 -14.75 5.11
C GLU A 91 15.19 -13.56 4.86
N THR A 92 13.88 -13.81 4.88
CA THR A 92 12.89 -12.77 4.58
C THR A 92 11.72 -12.72 5.56
N LEU A 93 11.16 -11.52 5.70
CA LEU A 93 9.96 -11.20 6.46
C LEU A 93 8.75 -11.09 5.52
N PRO A 94 7.55 -11.52 5.96
CA PRO A 94 6.31 -11.29 5.23
C PRO A 94 5.92 -9.81 5.28
N ILE A 95 4.98 -9.43 4.42
CA ILE A 95 4.21 -8.20 4.61
C ILE A 95 3.51 -8.26 5.98
N ASN A 96 3.78 -7.29 6.84
CA ASN A 96 3.08 -7.12 8.11
C ASN A 96 1.88 -6.19 7.94
N THR A 97 0.67 -6.71 8.10
CA THR A 97 -0.58 -5.93 7.92
C THR A 97 -0.95 -5.07 9.13
N THR A 98 -0.28 -5.25 10.27
CA THR A 98 -0.55 -4.47 11.50
C THR A 98 0.45 -3.33 11.68
N THR A 99 1.70 -3.54 11.26
CA THR A 99 2.80 -2.57 11.31
C THR A 99 3.57 -2.68 9.99
N PRO A 100 3.01 -2.11 8.91
CA PRO A 100 3.59 -2.26 7.58
C PRO A 100 4.93 -1.54 7.48
N LEU A 101 5.94 -2.24 6.96
CA LEU A 101 7.18 -1.63 6.51
C LEU A 101 6.93 -1.01 5.14
N MET A 102 7.23 0.27 5.00
CA MET A 102 6.85 1.06 3.82
C MET A 102 8.09 1.47 3.00
N PHE A 103 8.20 0.98 1.77
CA PHE A 103 9.30 1.35 0.86
C PHE A 103 8.82 1.53 -0.59
N ASP A 104 9.49 2.41 -1.34
CA ASP A 104 9.19 2.66 -2.76
C ASP A 104 10.11 1.80 -3.65
N LEU A 105 9.84 0.49 -3.70
CA LEU A 105 10.68 -0.45 -4.46
C LEU A 105 10.67 -0.20 -5.97
N ASP A 106 9.69 0.52 -6.50
CA ASP A 106 9.53 0.75 -7.94
C ASP A 106 9.83 2.18 -8.39
N ASN A 107 10.34 3.02 -7.48
CA ASN A 107 10.73 4.40 -7.73
C ASN A 107 9.59 5.22 -8.37
N THR A 108 8.39 5.09 -7.81
CA THR A 108 7.17 5.76 -8.30
C THR A 108 6.84 7.03 -7.53
N GLY A 109 7.55 7.32 -6.43
CA GLY A 109 7.18 8.33 -5.46
C GLY A 109 6.04 7.90 -4.52
N VAL A 110 5.71 6.60 -4.51
CA VAL A 110 4.66 6.03 -3.68
C VAL A 110 5.20 4.80 -2.97
N LYS A 111 5.43 4.92 -1.67
CA LYS A 111 5.80 3.79 -0.82
C LYS A 111 4.63 2.83 -0.72
N LYS A 112 4.91 1.54 -0.76
CA LYS A 112 3.95 0.45 -0.54
C LYS A 112 4.35 -0.33 0.70
N SER A 113 3.40 -1.03 1.29
CA SER A 113 3.75 -2.05 2.27
C SER A 113 4.46 -3.21 1.57
N VAL A 114 5.59 -3.65 2.11
CA VAL A 114 6.46 -4.65 1.46
C VAL A 114 6.85 -5.77 2.41
N GLY A 115 7.11 -6.95 1.85
CA GLY A 115 7.96 -7.95 2.48
C GLY A 115 9.39 -7.43 2.50
N TRP A 116 10.23 -7.96 3.39
CA TRP A 116 11.57 -7.42 3.60
C TRP A 116 12.61 -8.53 3.79
N ILE A 117 13.90 -8.19 3.76
CA ILE A 117 14.95 -9.10 4.25
C ILE A 117 15.05 -9.00 5.77
N LYS A 118 15.61 -10.01 6.42
CA LYS A 118 15.97 -9.86 7.85
C LYS A 118 17.19 -8.96 8.02
N SER A 119 17.40 -8.50 9.25
CA SER A 119 18.41 -7.49 9.61
C SER A 119 19.86 -8.00 9.60
N ASP A 120 20.04 -9.32 9.61
CA ASP A 120 21.32 -10.02 9.50
C ASP A 120 21.89 -9.93 8.08
N ASP A 121 21.04 -10.06 7.06
CA ASP A 121 21.32 -9.78 5.64
C ASP A 121 21.35 -8.29 5.26
N GLY A 122 21.82 -7.97 4.05
CA GLY A 122 21.82 -6.59 3.56
C GLY A 122 21.66 -6.39 2.05
N PHE A 123 21.03 -5.29 1.66
CA PHE A 123 20.91 -4.86 0.26
C PHE A 123 22.21 -4.23 -0.25
N VAL A 124 22.61 -4.54 -1.48
CA VAL A 124 23.61 -3.74 -2.19
C VAL A 124 22.93 -2.48 -2.71
N VAL A 125 23.52 -1.32 -2.41
CA VAL A 125 22.91 -0.02 -2.70
C VAL A 125 23.94 1.00 -3.21
N LEU A 126 23.44 1.98 -3.95
CA LEU A 126 24.16 3.17 -4.37
C LEU A 126 23.25 4.38 -4.19
N ASP A 127 23.65 5.31 -3.32
CA ASP A 127 23.00 6.63 -3.21
C ASP A 127 23.27 7.41 -4.51
N ARG A 128 22.29 7.40 -5.41
CA ARG A 128 22.45 7.92 -6.78
C ARG A 128 22.13 9.42 -6.83
N ASN A 129 21.32 9.91 -5.91
CA ASN A 129 20.90 11.31 -5.85
C ASN A 129 21.74 12.14 -4.86
N ALA A 130 22.66 11.51 -4.13
CA ALA A 130 23.57 12.09 -3.14
C ALA A 130 22.85 12.78 -1.97
N ASN A 131 21.69 12.27 -1.56
CA ASN A 131 20.92 12.81 -0.44
C ASN A 131 21.32 12.22 0.93
N GLY A 132 22.20 11.22 0.94
CA GLY A 132 22.74 10.58 2.14
C GLY A 132 21.87 9.46 2.72
N THR A 133 20.80 9.06 2.02
CA THR A 133 19.88 7.98 2.40
C THR A 133 19.57 7.10 1.19
N ILE A 134 19.02 5.92 1.42
CA ILE A 134 18.45 5.06 0.38
C ILE A 134 16.92 5.13 0.52
N ASP A 135 16.26 5.75 -0.46
CA ASP A 135 14.84 6.11 -0.34
C ASP A 135 13.92 5.43 -1.36
N SER A 136 14.49 4.79 -2.38
CA SER A 136 13.74 4.17 -3.47
C SER A 136 14.49 3.02 -4.14
N GLY A 137 13.76 2.20 -4.89
CA GLY A 137 14.32 1.12 -5.71
C GLY A 137 15.28 1.61 -6.80
N ALA A 138 15.26 2.91 -7.12
CA ALA A 138 16.26 3.53 -7.99
C ALA A 138 17.65 3.52 -7.37
N GLU A 139 17.80 3.32 -6.07
CA GLU A 139 19.07 3.32 -5.31
C GLU A 139 19.47 1.92 -4.83
N LEU A 140 18.54 0.98 -4.87
CA LEU A 140 18.84 -0.45 -4.82
C LEU A 140 19.47 -0.90 -6.14
N PHE A 141 20.02 -2.11 -6.17
CA PHE A 141 20.40 -2.81 -7.41
C PHE A 141 19.31 -3.82 -7.74
N GLY A 142 18.52 -3.61 -8.79
CA GLY A 142 17.36 -4.46 -9.15
C GLY A 142 16.68 -3.95 -10.44
N ASP A 143 15.49 -4.46 -10.76
CA ASP A 143 14.68 -4.12 -11.95
C ASP A 143 14.21 -2.65 -12.01
N ALA A 144 14.22 -1.94 -10.88
CA ALA A 144 13.95 -0.51 -10.78
C ALA A 144 15.21 0.37 -10.95
N THR A 145 16.40 -0.24 -11.04
CA THR A 145 17.66 0.52 -11.21
C THR A 145 17.71 1.19 -12.58
N PRO A 146 17.94 2.51 -12.67
CA PRO A 146 18.15 3.17 -13.94
C PRO A 146 19.47 2.74 -14.60
N LEU A 147 19.43 2.51 -15.90
CA LEU A 147 20.62 2.26 -16.72
C LEU A 147 21.16 3.55 -17.33
N SER A 148 22.49 3.65 -17.48
CA SER A 148 23.14 4.81 -18.12
C SER A 148 22.67 5.07 -19.56
N GLY A 149 22.24 4.03 -20.29
CA GLY A 149 21.69 4.12 -21.64
C GLY A 149 20.21 4.51 -21.72
N GLY A 150 19.56 4.76 -20.57
CA GLY A 150 18.11 4.93 -20.44
C GLY A 150 17.37 3.61 -20.20
N GLY A 151 16.17 3.71 -19.65
CA GLY A 151 15.41 2.54 -19.17
C GLY A 151 15.92 2.04 -17.81
N THR A 152 15.43 0.87 -17.41
CA THR A 152 15.83 0.20 -16.17
C THR A 152 16.51 -1.14 -16.43
N ALA A 153 17.22 -1.65 -15.45
CA ALA A 153 17.90 -2.94 -15.52
C ALA A 153 16.88 -4.10 -15.62
N ALA A 154 17.34 -5.23 -16.16
CA ALA A 154 16.53 -6.44 -16.20
C ALA A 154 16.40 -7.10 -14.82
N ASP A 155 17.45 -7.00 -14.01
CA ASP A 155 17.64 -7.62 -12.70
C ASP A 155 18.80 -6.91 -11.94
N GLY A 156 19.08 -7.31 -10.70
CA GLY A 156 20.07 -6.66 -9.83
C GLY A 156 21.52 -6.92 -10.25
N PHE A 157 21.81 -8.06 -10.85
CA PHE A 157 23.14 -8.38 -11.39
C PHE A 157 23.45 -7.59 -12.67
N ALA A 158 22.49 -7.45 -13.57
CA ALA A 158 22.57 -6.59 -14.75
C ALA A 158 22.71 -5.11 -14.35
N ALA A 159 22.01 -4.70 -13.28
CA ALA A 159 22.18 -3.38 -12.68
C ALA A 159 23.60 -3.15 -12.15
N LEU A 160 24.24 -4.18 -11.57
CA LEU A 160 25.62 -4.11 -11.06
C LEU A 160 26.66 -4.13 -12.19
N ALA A 161 26.44 -4.95 -13.21
CA ALA A 161 27.34 -5.13 -14.35
C ALA A 161 27.63 -3.83 -15.11
N GLN A 162 26.76 -2.82 -15.06
CA GLN A 162 27.02 -1.52 -15.68
C GLN A 162 28.20 -0.76 -15.03
N PHE A 163 28.61 -1.16 -13.82
CA PHE A 163 29.71 -0.57 -13.08
C PHE A 163 31.00 -1.39 -13.13
N ASP A 164 30.99 -2.57 -13.76
CA ASP A 164 32.19 -3.34 -14.10
C ASP A 164 32.90 -2.64 -15.28
N THR A 165 33.86 -1.78 -14.94
CA THR A 165 34.53 -0.89 -15.90
C THR A 165 35.64 -1.58 -16.67
N ASN A 166 36.20 -2.66 -16.13
CA ASN A 166 37.28 -3.42 -16.75
C ASN A 166 36.76 -4.68 -17.48
N LEU A 167 35.47 -5.00 -17.34
CA LEU A 167 34.76 -6.12 -17.96
C LEU A 167 35.33 -7.48 -17.56
N ASP A 168 35.81 -7.61 -16.33
CA ASP A 168 36.34 -8.86 -15.80
C ASP A 168 35.29 -9.76 -15.13
N GLY A 169 34.04 -9.30 -15.07
CA GLY A 169 32.91 -10.01 -14.49
C GLY A 169 32.79 -9.83 -12.97
N GLN A 170 33.59 -8.96 -12.36
CA GLN A 170 33.59 -8.70 -10.94
C GLN A 170 33.55 -7.21 -10.64
N MET A 171 32.67 -6.83 -9.74
CA MET A 171 32.69 -5.51 -9.12
C MET A 171 33.75 -5.50 -8.01
N THR A 172 34.88 -4.83 -8.25
CA THR A 172 36.03 -4.80 -7.33
C THR A 172 36.56 -3.37 -7.10
N ALA A 173 37.58 -3.21 -6.24
CA ALA A 173 38.25 -1.92 -6.05
C ALA A 173 38.95 -1.37 -7.32
N ALA A 174 39.08 -2.17 -8.38
CA ALA A 174 39.53 -1.69 -9.69
C ALA A 174 38.46 -0.83 -10.39
N ASP A 175 37.19 -0.97 -10.00
CA ASP A 175 36.05 -0.26 -10.58
C ASP A 175 35.75 1.04 -9.82
N SER A 176 35.59 2.12 -10.58
CA SER A 176 35.44 3.46 -9.99
C SER A 176 34.25 3.62 -9.04
N ALA A 177 33.20 2.81 -9.22
CA ALA A 177 32.00 2.88 -8.38
C ALA A 177 32.13 2.10 -7.06
N PHE A 178 33.12 1.21 -6.91
CA PHE A 178 33.23 0.29 -5.77
C PHE A 178 33.28 1.01 -4.43
N ALA A 179 34.04 2.10 -4.36
CA ALA A 179 34.17 2.91 -3.15
C ALA A 179 32.86 3.62 -2.75
N ASN A 180 31.91 3.75 -3.68
CA ASN A 180 30.62 4.40 -3.47
C ASN A 180 29.51 3.41 -3.12
N LEU A 181 29.68 2.12 -3.44
CA LEU A 181 28.74 1.09 -3.05
C LEU A 181 28.65 0.97 -1.52
N ARG A 182 27.45 0.68 -1.05
CA ARG A 182 27.17 0.37 0.36
C ARG A 182 26.39 -0.94 0.44
N VAL A 183 26.39 -1.49 1.64
CA VAL A 183 25.46 -2.53 2.06
C VAL A 183 24.54 -1.91 3.11
N TRP A 184 23.24 -1.93 2.85
CA TRP A 184 22.20 -1.45 3.76
C TRP A 184 21.61 -2.63 4.53
N ARG A 185 21.81 -2.64 5.85
CA ARG A 185 21.11 -3.52 6.77
C ARG A 185 20.11 -2.71 7.57
N ASP A 186 18.83 -2.87 7.28
CA ASP A 186 17.76 -2.25 8.07
C ASP A 186 17.65 -2.98 9.42
N LEU A 187 18.38 -2.47 10.43
CA LEU A 187 18.59 -3.17 11.70
C LEU A 187 17.36 -3.11 12.60
N ASN A 188 16.54 -2.07 12.45
CA ASN A 188 15.32 -1.88 13.22
C ASN A 188 14.04 -2.23 12.43
N GLN A 189 14.18 -2.61 11.16
CA GLN A 189 13.12 -3.07 10.26
C GLN A 189 12.03 -2.02 10.08
N ASN A 190 12.43 -0.76 9.85
CA ASN A 190 11.51 0.36 9.67
C ASN A 190 11.40 0.85 8.21
N GLY A 191 12.20 0.30 7.29
CA GLY A 191 12.20 0.68 5.87
C GLY A 191 12.79 2.07 5.59
N LEU A 192 13.55 2.63 6.52
CA LEU A 192 14.24 3.92 6.39
C LEU A 192 15.74 3.69 6.53
N SER A 193 16.51 4.09 5.52
CA SER A 193 17.96 4.00 5.59
C SER A 193 18.53 5.03 6.56
N GLU A 194 19.20 4.56 7.61
CA GLU A 194 19.81 5.41 8.63
C GLU A 194 21.35 5.33 8.61
N ALA A 195 22.03 6.37 9.10
CA ALA A 195 23.49 6.46 9.03
C ALA A 195 24.23 5.28 9.71
N GLY A 196 23.62 4.63 10.70
CA GLY A 196 24.16 3.45 11.38
C GLY A 196 23.97 2.13 10.64
N GLU A 197 23.24 2.14 9.53
CA GLU A 197 22.80 0.96 8.80
C GLU A 197 23.53 0.75 7.47
N LEU A 198 24.26 1.77 7.02
CA LEU A 198 25.02 1.75 5.78
C LEU A 198 26.49 1.43 6.06
N SER A 199 26.97 0.32 5.52
CA SER A 199 28.37 -0.09 5.61
C SER A 199 29.03 -0.06 4.23
N THR A 200 30.33 0.27 4.17
CA THR A 200 31.11 0.07 2.94
C THR A 200 31.41 -1.42 2.76
N LEU A 201 31.60 -1.88 1.53
CA LEU A 201 32.00 -3.28 1.27
C LEU A 201 33.32 -3.60 1.98
N THR A 202 34.30 -2.69 1.91
CA THR A 202 35.59 -2.85 2.59
C THR A 202 35.46 -2.94 4.11
N SER A 203 34.59 -2.15 4.74
CA SER A 203 34.35 -2.25 6.20
C SER A 203 33.69 -3.56 6.61
N LEU A 204 32.96 -4.20 5.70
CA LEU A 204 32.43 -5.56 5.87
C LEU A 204 33.44 -6.64 5.47
N ASN A 205 34.67 -6.29 5.06
CA ASN A 205 35.65 -7.24 4.55
C ASN A 205 35.20 -7.95 3.26
N ILE A 206 34.39 -7.31 2.42
CA ILE A 206 34.02 -7.80 1.08
C ILE A 206 34.97 -7.20 0.05
N THR A 207 35.51 -8.03 -0.84
CA THR A 207 36.54 -7.67 -1.84
C THR A 207 36.06 -7.72 -3.27
N SER A 208 35.13 -8.61 -3.61
CA SER A 208 34.49 -8.65 -4.92
C SER A 208 33.05 -9.13 -4.82
N ILE A 209 32.20 -8.65 -5.74
CA ILE A 209 30.88 -9.22 -6.03
C ILE A 209 30.90 -9.65 -7.50
N ASN A 210 30.55 -10.89 -7.79
CA ASN A 210 30.40 -11.34 -9.17
C ASN A 210 29.15 -10.71 -9.79
N VAL A 211 29.28 -10.14 -10.99
CA VAL A 211 28.17 -9.48 -11.70
C VAL A 211 27.36 -10.46 -12.56
N ALA A 212 27.80 -11.71 -12.66
CA ALA A 212 27.09 -12.79 -13.32
C ALA A 212 26.32 -13.62 -12.29
N ALA A 213 25.11 -14.03 -12.65
CA ALA A 213 24.28 -14.92 -11.85
C ALA A 213 23.87 -16.17 -12.61
N SER A 214 23.52 -17.21 -11.85
CA SER A 214 22.79 -18.36 -12.36
C SER A 214 21.33 -18.24 -11.98
N SER A 215 20.44 -18.44 -12.96
CA SER A 215 19.00 -18.45 -12.71
C SER A 215 18.64 -19.57 -11.74
N HIS A 216 17.96 -19.20 -10.66
CA HIS A 216 17.61 -20.10 -9.59
C HIS A 216 16.33 -19.64 -8.89
N THR A 217 15.21 -20.27 -9.23
CA THR A 217 13.92 -19.91 -8.62
C THR A 217 13.64 -20.78 -7.39
N ILE A 218 13.84 -20.23 -6.20
CA ILE A 218 13.34 -20.80 -4.94
C ILE A 218 12.23 -19.90 -4.42
N THR A 219 11.08 -20.50 -4.07
CA THR A 219 10.13 -19.83 -3.19
C THR A 219 10.67 -19.86 -1.78
N VAL A 220 11.18 -18.72 -1.32
CA VAL A 220 11.47 -18.53 0.10
C VAL A 220 10.16 -18.39 0.86
N SER A 221 10.20 -18.68 2.17
CA SER A 221 9.03 -18.53 3.04
C SER A 221 8.43 -17.11 2.94
N ASN A 222 7.21 -16.92 3.44
CA ASN A 222 6.60 -15.59 3.59
C ASN A 222 6.17 -14.88 2.29
N GLY A 223 6.16 -15.61 1.17
CA GLY A 223 5.62 -15.12 -0.09
C GLY A 223 6.60 -14.26 -0.88
N ASN A 224 7.89 -14.26 -0.53
CA ASN A 224 8.99 -13.70 -1.33
C ASN A 224 9.57 -14.78 -2.28
N LEU A 225 10.38 -14.39 -3.27
CA LEU A 225 11.06 -15.34 -4.17
C LEU A 225 12.54 -14.98 -4.24
N ILE A 226 13.39 -15.98 -4.42
CA ILE A 226 14.76 -15.80 -4.90
C ILE A 226 14.76 -16.28 -6.33
N THR A 227 15.25 -15.48 -7.27
CA THR A 227 15.20 -15.82 -8.71
C THR A 227 16.54 -15.95 -9.41
N ASP A 228 17.57 -15.31 -8.88
CA ASP A 228 18.93 -15.38 -9.40
C ASP A 228 19.91 -15.49 -8.24
N GLN A 229 20.94 -16.32 -8.41
CA GLN A 229 21.98 -16.56 -7.42
C GLN A 229 23.34 -16.17 -7.97
N GLY A 230 24.07 -15.40 -7.19
CA GLY A 230 25.44 -14.99 -7.46
C GLY A 230 26.40 -15.40 -6.33
N SER A 231 27.54 -14.72 -6.28
CA SER A 231 28.52 -14.90 -5.21
C SER A 231 29.36 -13.66 -5.01
N TYR A 232 29.90 -13.53 -3.80
CA TYR A 232 30.85 -12.49 -3.44
C TYR A 232 32.01 -13.10 -2.62
N THR A 233 33.13 -12.38 -2.54
CA THR A 233 34.37 -12.87 -1.92
C THR A 233 34.75 -12.01 -0.71
N TRP A 234 34.96 -12.66 0.43
CA TRP A 234 35.49 -12.06 1.64
C TRP A 234 37.00 -11.80 1.52
N GLY A 235 37.54 -10.91 2.34
CA GLY A 235 38.96 -10.53 2.33
C GLY A 235 39.92 -11.64 2.76
N ASP A 236 39.42 -12.71 3.37
CA ASP A 236 40.20 -13.93 3.64
C ASP A 236 40.22 -14.91 2.45
N GLY A 237 39.57 -14.54 1.33
CA GLY A 237 39.47 -15.32 0.11
C GLY A 237 38.37 -16.39 0.13
N THR A 238 37.61 -16.50 1.22
CA THR A 238 36.41 -17.34 1.21
C THR A 238 35.34 -16.69 0.33
N VAL A 239 34.69 -17.52 -0.48
CA VAL A 239 33.47 -17.11 -1.17
C VAL A 239 32.33 -17.29 -0.18
N GLY A 240 31.35 -16.38 -0.17
CA GLY A 240 30.17 -16.45 0.70
C GLY A 240 29.69 -17.89 0.90
N THR A 241 29.42 -18.27 2.14
CA THR A 241 29.11 -19.66 2.48
C THR A 241 27.73 -20.00 1.95
N ALA A 242 27.63 -20.99 1.07
CA ALA A 242 26.34 -21.47 0.55
C ALA A 242 25.49 -22.03 1.69
N GLY A 243 24.76 -21.15 2.38
CA GLY A 243 23.51 -21.51 3.04
C GLY A 243 22.57 -22.12 2.00
N GLU A 244 21.62 -22.94 2.43
CA GLU A 244 20.79 -23.79 1.56
C GLU A 244 19.96 -22.99 0.52
N ILE A 245 19.98 -21.65 0.56
CA ILE A 245 19.04 -20.77 -0.13
C ILE A 245 19.70 -19.71 -1.06
N ALA A 246 20.88 -19.13 -0.76
CA ALA A 246 21.76 -18.32 -1.66
C ALA A 246 22.85 -17.54 -0.88
N ASN A 247 23.99 -17.21 -1.52
CA ASN A 247 25.03 -16.29 -0.98
C ASN A 247 24.75 -14.82 -1.29
N SER A 248 24.36 -14.57 -2.52
CA SER A 248 23.83 -13.29 -2.97
C SER A 248 22.73 -13.58 -3.96
N ALA A 249 21.64 -12.84 -3.91
CA ALA A 249 20.52 -13.11 -4.79
C ALA A 249 19.71 -11.86 -5.11
N ASP A 250 19.02 -11.91 -6.24
CA ASP A 250 17.91 -11.02 -6.52
C ASP A 250 16.67 -11.56 -5.79
N VAL A 251 16.26 -10.83 -4.75
CA VAL A 251 15.15 -11.22 -3.86
C VAL A 251 13.90 -10.49 -4.28
N GLN A 252 12.98 -11.20 -4.91
CA GLN A 252 11.67 -10.72 -5.32
C GLN A 252 10.71 -10.51 -4.14
N LEU A 253 10.79 -9.33 -3.54
CA LEU A 253 10.00 -8.91 -2.38
C LEU A 253 8.52 -8.75 -2.75
N ALA A 254 7.65 -9.27 -1.90
CA ALA A 254 6.21 -9.08 -2.03
C ALA A 254 5.84 -7.61 -1.79
N THR A 255 4.87 -7.10 -2.56
CA THR A 255 4.32 -5.76 -2.37
C THR A 255 2.81 -5.83 -2.16
N ASP A 256 2.30 -4.98 -1.27
CA ASP A 256 0.87 -4.70 -1.12
C ASP A 256 0.56 -3.32 -1.71
N PRO A 257 -0.06 -3.27 -2.89
CA PRO A 257 -0.35 -2.02 -3.56
C PRO A 257 -1.56 -1.30 -2.97
N PHE A 258 -2.27 -1.86 -1.98
CA PHE A 258 -3.41 -1.19 -1.35
C PHE A 258 -2.97 -0.23 -0.23
N HIS A 259 -2.03 -0.66 0.63
CA HIS A 259 -1.49 0.19 1.68
C HIS A 259 -0.31 1.00 1.15
N THR A 260 -0.50 2.31 1.00
CA THR A 260 0.47 3.19 0.34
C THR A 260 0.70 4.50 1.09
N THR A 261 1.82 5.16 0.79
CA THR A 261 2.11 6.51 1.26
C THR A 261 2.87 7.26 0.18
N PHE A 262 2.34 8.41 -0.25
CA PHE A 262 3.02 9.28 -1.20
C PHE A 262 4.23 9.95 -0.53
N THR A 263 5.40 9.90 -1.18
CA THR A 263 6.64 10.48 -0.62
C THR A 263 6.62 12.01 -0.63
N THR A 264 5.85 12.60 -1.55
CA THR A 264 5.70 14.05 -1.68
C THR A 264 4.27 14.47 -1.34
N PRO A 265 4.05 15.15 -0.19
CA PRO A 265 2.75 15.67 0.16
C PRO A 265 2.36 16.87 -0.71
N LEU A 266 1.07 17.04 -0.96
CA LEU A 266 0.55 18.22 -1.66
C LEU A 266 0.26 19.36 -0.66
N THR A 267 0.48 20.60 -1.11
CA THR A 267 0.10 21.77 -0.31
C THR A 267 -1.42 21.86 -0.22
N LEU A 268 -1.96 21.88 1.00
CA LEU A 268 -3.40 21.95 1.23
C LEU A 268 -3.95 23.36 0.98
N THR A 269 -5.06 23.45 0.24
CA THR A 269 -5.79 24.71 0.05
C THR A 269 -6.52 25.12 1.34
N ALA A 270 -6.81 26.41 1.49
CA ALA A 270 -7.60 26.92 2.61
C ALA A 270 -8.98 26.24 2.71
N GLN A 271 -9.60 25.90 1.57
CA GLN A 271 -10.87 25.17 1.55
C GLN A 271 -10.70 23.73 2.05
N ALA A 272 -9.69 22.99 1.57
CA ALA A 272 -9.43 21.63 2.02
C ALA A 272 -9.26 21.54 3.54
N LEU A 273 -8.57 22.49 4.16
CA LEU A 273 -8.37 22.56 5.62
C LEU A 273 -9.68 22.71 6.42
N THR A 274 -10.77 23.19 5.80
CA THR A 274 -12.08 23.32 6.45
C THR A 274 -12.98 22.11 6.26
N LEU A 275 -12.63 21.20 5.35
CA LEU A 275 -13.42 20.01 5.02
C LEU A 275 -12.88 18.79 5.79
N PRO A 276 -13.69 17.74 5.96
CA PRO A 276 -13.22 16.47 6.52
C PRO A 276 -12.06 15.88 5.71
N ASP A 277 -11.26 15.04 6.36
CA ASP A 277 -10.15 14.32 5.73
C ASP A 277 -10.27 12.82 5.95
N MET A 278 -9.66 12.02 5.08
CA MET A 278 -9.31 10.64 5.38
C MET A 278 -8.18 10.20 4.46
N ASN A 279 -7.44 9.18 4.86
CA ASN A 279 -6.40 8.59 4.04
C ASN A 279 -7.03 7.89 2.83
N GLY A 280 -6.41 8.10 1.68
CA GLY A 280 -6.70 7.30 0.50
C GLY A 280 -6.04 5.93 0.61
N SER A 281 -6.19 5.11 -0.41
CA SER A 281 -5.48 3.85 -0.55
C SER A 281 -4.98 3.69 -1.98
N GLY A 282 -4.03 2.79 -2.19
CA GLY A 282 -3.47 2.53 -3.50
C GLY A 282 -2.83 3.76 -4.13
N GLN A 283 -3.31 4.15 -5.31
CA GLN A 283 -2.80 5.32 -6.04
C GLN A 283 -3.67 6.56 -5.83
N VAL A 284 -4.50 6.57 -4.78
CA VAL A 284 -5.34 7.71 -4.40
C VAL A 284 -4.78 8.37 -3.14
N ARG A 285 -4.52 9.68 -3.22
CA ARG A 285 -4.02 10.50 -2.10
C ARG A 285 -5.09 10.69 -1.02
N SER A 286 -4.71 11.23 0.14
CA SER A 286 -5.68 11.65 1.15
C SER A 286 -6.72 12.60 0.57
N LEU A 287 -7.90 12.63 1.17
CA LEU A 287 -9.04 13.38 0.66
C LEU A 287 -8.73 14.88 0.57
N ARG A 288 -8.04 15.46 1.56
CA ARG A 288 -7.67 16.89 1.51
C ARG A 288 -6.61 17.22 0.46
N GLU A 289 -5.65 16.34 0.21
CA GLU A 289 -4.71 16.51 -0.89
C GLU A 289 -5.45 16.46 -2.24
N ALA A 290 -6.34 15.49 -2.41
CA ALA A 290 -7.17 15.37 -3.60
C ALA A 290 -8.06 16.60 -3.81
N ILE A 291 -8.77 17.07 -2.76
CA ILE A 291 -9.59 18.30 -2.79
C ILE A 291 -8.75 19.51 -3.22
N SER A 292 -7.51 19.60 -2.74
CA SER A 292 -6.61 20.72 -3.08
C SER A 292 -6.22 20.73 -4.56
N SER A 293 -6.30 19.58 -5.24
CA SER A 293 -6.05 19.44 -6.67
C SER A 293 -7.32 19.41 -7.54
N ASN A 294 -8.51 19.19 -6.95
CA ASN A 294 -9.78 19.03 -7.65
C ASN A 294 -10.93 19.84 -7.00
N SER A 295 -11.32 20.94 -7.64
CA SER A 295 -12.42 21.82 -7.17
C SER A 295 -13.81 21.20 -7.24
N THR A 296 -14.03 20.24 -8.14
CA THR A 296 -15.30 19.50 -8.23
C THR A 296 -15.45 18.61 -6.99
N LEU A 297 -14.39 17.90 -6.62
CA LEU A 297 -14.35 17.14 -5.38
C LEU A 297 -14.57 18.03 -4.15
N ALA A 298 -13.93 19.19 -4.10
CA ALA A 298 -14.13 20.17 -3.03
C ALA A 298 -15.62 20.57 -2.87
N THR A 299 -16.31 20.76 -3.99
CA THR A 299 -17.73 21.12 -4.02
C THR A 299 -18.60 19.96 -3.53
N LEU A 300 -18.35 18.74 -3.99
CA LEU A 300 -19.10 17.55 -3.60
C LEU A 300 -18.95 17.25 -2.10
N VAL A 301 -17.73 17.35 -1.56
CA VAL A 301 -17.48 17.16 -0.12
C VAL A 301 -18.14 18.28 0.68
N THR A 302 -18.12 19.53 0.20
CA THR A 302 -18.87 20.63 0.83
C THR A 302 -20.37 20.32 0.88
N GLN A 303 -20.97 19.87 -0.23
CA GLN A 303 -22.37 19.46 -0.27
C GLN A 303 -22.66 18.31 0.70
N PHE A 304 -21.75 17.34 0.81
CA PHE A 304 -21.88 16.24 1.78
C PHE A 304 -21.95 16.76 3.22
N THR A 305 -21.10 17.72 3.58
CA THR A 305 -21.13 18.32 4.94
C THR A 305 -22.40 19.13 5.22
N GLN A 306 -23.00 19.72 4.18
CA GLN A 306 -24.21 20.54 4.28
C GLN A 306 -25.52 19.76 4.18
N ALA A 307 -25.47 18.55 3.62
CA ALA A 307 -26.62 17.68 3.47
C ALA A 307 -27.19 17.29 4.84
N THR A 308 -28.49 17.47 5.02
CA THR A 308 -29.16 17.28 6.31
C THR A 308 -29.60 15.84 6.56
N THR A 309 -29.79 15.03 5.51
CA THR A 309 -30.25 13.64 5.63
C THR A 309 -29.14 12.63 5.26
N SER A 310 -29.25 11.40 5.78
CA SER A 310 -28.35 10.30 5.40
C SER A 310 -28.49 9.94 3.92
N ALA A 311 -29.72 9.94 3.41
CA ALA A 311 -30.03 9.64 2.01
C ALA A 311 -29.32 10.61 1.06
N ASP A 312 -29.39 11.92 1.32
CA ASP A 312 -28.74 12.94 0.49
C ASP A 312 -27.21 12.79 0.54
N ARG A 313 -26.64 12.49 1.70
CA ARG A 313 -25.19 12.23 1.86
C ARG A 313 -24.75 10.99 1.06
N ARG A 314 -25.52 9.90 1.15
CA ARG A 314 -25.22 8.67 0.40
C ARG A 314 -25.32 8.86 -1.11
N ALA A 315 -26.27 9.68 -1.57
CA ALA A 315 -26.42 9.99 -2.99
C ALA A 315 -25.20 10.74 -3.57
N LEU A 316 -24.40 11.40 -2.73
CA LEU A 316 -23.16 12.09 -3.16
C LEU A 316 -21.94 11.17 -3.24
N LEU A 317 -21.95 10.02 -2.56
CA LEU A 317 -20.76 9.18 -2.40
C LEU A 317 -20.20 8.69 -3.73
N ASP A 318 -21.04 8.27 -4.67
CA ASP A 318 -20.56 7.75 -5.96
C ASP A 318 -19.79 8.82 -6.75
N ASN A 319 -20.28 10.07 -6.74
CA ASN A 319 -19.59 11.20 -7.38
C ASN A 319 -18.33 11.61 -6.62
N ILE A 320 -18.35 11.58 -5.28
CA ILE A 320 -17.16 11.85 -4.45
C ILE A 320 -16.07 10.82 -4.77
N LEU A 321 -16.40 9.53 -4.78
CA LEU A 321 -15.44 8.47 -5.08
C LEU A 321 -14.89 8.59 -6.50
N LYS A 322 -15.74 8.93 -7.48
CA LYS A 322 -15.30 9.16 -8.86
C LYS A 322 -14.30 10.31 -8.94
N GLU A 323 -14.63 11.47 -8.39
CA GLU A 323 -13.77 12.66 -8.47
C GLU A 323 -12.49 12.53 -7.64
N TRP A 324 -12.56 11.83 -6.50
CA TRP A 324 -11.39 11.51 -5.69
C TRP A 324 -10.46 10.55 -6.42
N SER A 325 -11.02 9.47 -6.96
CA SER A 325 -10.30 8.52 -7.80
C SER A 325 -9.65 9.18 -9.02
N ASN A 326 -10.32 10.13 -9.67
CA ASN A 326 -9.78 10.86 -10.83
C ASN A 326 -8.52 11.70 -10.53
N THR A 327 -8.15 11.90 -9.26
CA THR A 327 -6.89 12.57 -8.89
C THR A 327 -5.67 11.66 -9.00
N SER A 328 -5.87 10.35 -9.13
CA SER A 328 -4.81 9.37 -9.42
C SER A 328 -4.27 9.54 -10.83
N THR A 329 -2.96 9.37 -11.00
CA THR A 329 -2.29 9.34 -12.31
C THR A 329 -2.08 7.92 -12.83
N MET A 330 -2.44 6.90 -12.07
CA MET A 330 -2.31 5.50 -12.47
C MET A 330 -3.21 5.21 -13.68
N GLY A 331 -2.67 4.60 -14.73
CA GLY A 331 -3.50 4.07 -15.82
C GLY A 331 -4.34 2.89 -15.32
N THR A 332 -5.61 2.82 -15.70
CA THR A 332 -6.52 1.71 -15.39
C THR A 332 -6.90 0.92 -16.63
N THR A 333 -7.73 -0.12 -16.47
CA THR A 333 -8.28 -0.86 -17.61
C THR A 333 -8.94 0.07 -18.63
N PHE A 334 -9.60 1.14 -18.18
CA PHE A 334 -10.29 2.09 -19.04
C PHE A 334 -9.55 3.42 -19.26
N THR A 335 -8.47 3.71 -18.53
CA THR A 335 -7.74 4.99 -18.60
C THR A 335 -6.28 4.87 -19.03
N GLY A 336 -5.93 3.80 -19.75
CA GLY A 336 -4.67 3.74 -20.52
C GLY A 336 -3.61 2.76 -20.01
N ALA A 337 -3.92 1.90 -19.03
CA ALA A 337 -2.98 0.86 -18.57
C ALA A 337 -2.51 -0.06 -19.71
N TYR A 338 -3.38 -0.31 -20.70
CA TYR A 338 -3.12 -1.17 -21.85
C TYR A 338 -2.69 -0.38 -23.10
N ALA A 339 -2.12 0.81 -22.94
CA ALA A 339 -1.60 1.59 -24.07
C ALA A 339 -0.59 0.75 -24.88
N GLY A 340 -0.76 0.71 -26.20
CA GLY A 340 0.05 -0.15 -27.09
C GLY A 340 -0.57 -1.52 -27.40
N HIS A 341 -1.63 -1.92 -26.70
CA HIS A 341 -2.40 -3.12 -26.99
C HIS A 341 -3.71 -2.79 -27.70
N THR A 342 -4.20 -3.72 -28.53
CA THR A 342 -5.61 -3.75 -28.90
C THR A 342 -6.39 -4.35 -27.73
N LEU A 343 -7.02 -3.49 -26.93
CA LEU A 343 -7.79 -3.89 -25.75
C LEU A 343 -9.25 -4.18 -26.11
N THR A 344 -9.77 -5.31 -25.65
CA THR A 344 -11.20 -5.64 -25.60
C THR A 344 -11.61 -5.81 -24.15
N VAL A 345 -12.66 -5.12 -23.69
CA VAL A 345 -13.20 -5.30 -22.34
C VAL A 345 -14.62 -5.86 -22.42
N ASP A 346 -14.77 -7.12 -21.99
CA ASP A 346 -16.04 -7.86 -21.95
C ASP A 346 -16.58 -7.88 -20.52
N ILE A 347 -17.66 -7.15 -20.28
CA ILE A 347 -18.37 -7.16 -19.00
C ILE A 347 -19.62 -8.01 -19.19
N GLN A 348 -19.58 -9.25 -18.69
CA GLN A 348 -20.64 -10.22 -18.93
C GLN A 348 -21.99 -9.74 -18.41
N GLY A 349 -23.03 -9.94 -19.22
CA GLY A 349 -24.39 -9.48 -18.90
C GLY A 349 -24.67 -8.03 -19.27
N THR A 350 -23.67 -7.28 -19.75
CA THR A 350 -23.85 -5.91 -20.24
C THR A 350 -23.53 -5.80 -21.72
N THR A 351 -23.84 -4.67 -22.34
CA THR A 351 -23.50 -4.38 -23.75
C THR A 351 -22.65 -3.12 -23.80
N SER A 352 -21.52 -3.16 -24.51
CA SER A 352 -20.65 -2.00 -24.65
C SER A 352 -21.42 -0.77 -25.15
N GLY A 353 -21.19 0.37 -24.50
CA GLY A 353 -21.88 1.64 -24.81
C GLY A 353 -23.21 1.86 -24.07
N THR A 354 -23.74 0.88 -23.32
CA THR A 354 -24.91 1.11 -22.46
C THR A 354 -24.53 1.81 -21.14
N ALA A 355 -25.51 2.43 -20.48
CA ALA A 355 -25.30 3.05 -19.18
C ALA A 355 -24.83 2.05 -18.11
N GLU A 356 -25.31 0.80 -18.17
CA GLU A 356 -24.91 -0.27 -17.27
C GLU A 356 -23.44 -0.67 -17.47
N TYR A 357 -22.99 -0.75 -18.73
CA TYR A 357 -21.58 -0.99 -19.05
C TYR A 357 -20.70 0.15 -18.51
N GLN A 358 -21.12 1.40 -18.72
CA GLN A 358 -20.36 2.57 -18.23
C GLN A 358 -20.32 2.62 -16.70
N ALA A 359 -21.40 2.28 -16.00
CA ALA A 359 -21.41 2.19 -14.55
C ALA A 359 -20.41 1.15 -14.02
N TRP A 360 -20.26 0.01 -14.70
CA TRP A 360 -19.22 -0.97 -14.37
C TRP A 360 -17.82 -0.51 -14.73
N ALA A 361 -17.64 0.19 -15.86
CA ALA A 361 -16.34 0.75 -16.26
C ALA A 361 -15.84 1.79 -15.26
N ASP A 362 -16.73 2.68 -14.80
CA ASP A 362 -16.46 3.67 -13.78
C ASP A 362 -16.11 3.01 -12.43
N LYS A 363 -16.92 2.02 -12.02
CA LYS A 363 -16.67 1.26 -10.80
C LYS A 363 -15.32 0.55 -10.82
N LEU A 364 -15.00 -0.14 -11.93
CA LEU A 364 -13.72 -0.83 -12.07
C LEU A 364 -12.55 0.17 -12.01
N THR A 365 -12.67 1.31 -12.68
CA THR A 365 -11.66 2.38 -12.65
C THR A 365 -11.42 2.88 -11.21
N ILE A 366 -12.49 3.13 -10.45
CA ILE A 366 -12.38 3.53 -9.04
C ILE A 366 -11.69 2.44 -8.22
N LEU A 367 -12.12 1.19 -8.37
CA LEU A 367 -11.53 0.07 -7.64
C LEU A 367 -10.05 -0.10 -7.97
N GLU A 368 -9.65 -0.01 -9.24
CA GLU A 368 -8.25 -0.15 -9.66
C GLU A 368 -7.35 0.92 -9.04
N HIS A 369 -7.79 2.18 -9.00
CA HIS A 369 -7.05 3.25 -8.33
C HIS A 369 -6.89 3.03 -6.83
N PHE A 370 -7.99 2.75 -6.10
CA PHE A 370 -7.95 2.53 -4.66
C PHE A 370 -7.22 1.23 -4.28
N ASN A 371 -7.13 0.25 -5.19
CA ASN A 371 -6.32 -0.95 -5.02
C ASN A 371 -4.87 -0.79 -5.49
N GLY A 372 -4.53 0.33 -6.13
CA GLY A 372 -3.20 0.62 -6.66
C GLY A 372 -2.73 -0.34 -7.75
N ARG A 373 -3.66 -1.06 -8.40
CA ARG A 373 -3.35 -2.04 -9.46
C ARG A 373 -4.54 -2.25 -10.40
N THR A 374 -4.24 -2.66 -11.63
CA THR A 374 -5.28 -3.07 -12.58
C THR A 374 -5.94 -4.38 -12.16
N PHE A 375 -7.16 -4.62 -12.65
CA PHE A 375 -7.93 -5.82 -12.36
C PHE A 375 -7.24 -7.09 -12.86
N ASN A 376 -6.64 -7.02 -14.05
CA ASN A 376 -5.75 -8.03 -14.60
C ASN A 376 -4.34 -7.45 -14.75
N THR A 377 -3.31 -8.30 -14.64
CA THR A 377 -1.93 -7.89 -14.98
C THR A 377 -1.88 -7.44 -16.44
N VAL A 378 -1.23 -6.30 -16.70
CA VAL A 378 -0.96 -5.85 -18.07
C VAL A 378 0.19 -6.68 -18.63
N PRO A 379 0.00 -7.44 -19.73
CA PRO A 379 1.08 -8.24 -20.30
C PRO A 379 2.12 -7.36 -21.01
N ALA A 380 3.37 -7.80 -21.05
CA ALA A 380 4.40 -7.13 -21.84
C ALA A 380 4.12 -7.21 -23.35
N GLY A 381 4.71 -6.28 -24.12
CA GLY A 381 4.63 -6.25 -25.58
C GLY A 381 3.40 -5.51 -26.10
N THR A 382 2.87 -5.93 -27.26
CA THR A 382 1.78 -5.23 -27.96
C THR A 382 0.67 -6.18 -28.44
N ALA A 383 0.66 -7.42 -27.92
CA ALA A 383 -0.34 -8.42 -28.31
C ALA A 383 -1.75 -7.95 -27.91
N PRO A 384 -2.81 -8.30 -28.66
CA PRO A 384 -4.18 -8.00 -28.25
C PRO A 384 -4.50 -8.57 -26.87
N VAL A 385 -5.25 -7.82 -26.07
CA VAL A 385 -5.61 -8.20 -24.69
C VAL A 385 -7.12 -8.19 -24.56
N THR A 386 -7.66 -9.22 -23.92
CA THR A 386 -9.06 -9.24 -23.49
C THR A 386 -9.13 -9.25 -21.98
N VAL A 387 -9.81 -8.25 -21.41
CA VAL A 387 -10.20 -8.22 -19.99
C VAL A 387 -11.64 -8.65 -19.90
N THR A 388 -11.92 -9.75 -19.18
CA THR A 388 -13.27 -10.25 -18.99
C THR A 388 -13.68 -10.11 -17.54
N LEU A 389 -14.72 -9.31 -17.29
CA LEU A 389 -15.39 -9.26 -15.99
C LEU A 389 -16.52 -10.30 -15.95
N LEU A 390 -16.22 -11.46 -15.39
CA LEU A 390 -17.16 -12.57 -15.25
C LEU A 390 -18.36 -12.19 -14.37
N SER A 391 -19.54 -12.71 -14.69
CA SER A 391 -20.75 -12.47 -13.88
C SER A 391 -20.59 -12.90 -12.42
N GLY A 392 -19.83 -13.97 -12.16
CA GLY A 392 -19.50 -14.43 -10.80
C GLY A 392 -18.54 -13.51 -10.02
N ALA A 393 -17.76 -12.66 -10.70
CA ALA A 393 -16.85 -11.71 -10.08
C ALA A 393 -17.53 -10.38 -9.71
N GLN A 394 -18.65 -10.05 -10.37
CA GLN A 394 -19.39 -8.80 -10.14
C GLN A 394 -19.86 -8.62 -8.69
N PRO A 395 -20.43 -9.62 -7.99
CA PRO A 395 -20.80 -9.46 -6.58
C PRO A 395 -19.61 -9.12 -5.67
N LEU A 396 -18.43 -9.68 -5.94
CA LEU A 396 -17.21 -9.40 -5.17
C LEU A 396 -16.69 -7.99 -5.44
N LEU A 397 -16.71 -7.54 -6.70
CA LEU A 397 -16.39 -6.14 -7.01
C LEU A 397 -17.41 -5.16 -6.40
N GLN A 398 -18.68 -5.54 -6.33
CA GLN A 398 -19.69 -4.75 -5.64
C GLN A 398 -19.38 -4.64 -4.14
N GLN A 399 -19.07 -5.76 -3.47
CA GLN A 399 -18.64 -5.76 -2.06
C GLN A 399 -17.39 -4.89 -1.85
N SER A 400 -16.41 -4.98 -2.76
CA SER A 400 -15.22 -4.12 -2.71
C SER A 400 -15.56 -2.64 -2.79
N TYR A 401 -16.51 -2.27 -3.65
CA TYR A 401 -16.92 -0.89 -3.86
C TYR A 401 -17.74 -0.35 -2.69
N ASP A 402 -18.64 -1.17 -2.16
CA ASP A 402 -19.45 -0.83 -0.98
C ASP A 402 -18.56 -0.62 0.26
N ALA A 403 -17.51 -1.43 0.43
CA ALA A 403 -16.53 -1.24 1.50
C ALA A 403 -15.83 0.14 1.44
N ILE A 404 -15.53 0.66 0.25
CA ILE A 404 -15.00 2.03 0.09
C ILE A 404 -16.08 3.02 0.50
N LYS A 405 -17.31 2.89 -0.04
CA LYS A 405 -18.42 3.81 0.25
C LYS A 405 -18.72 3.89 1.75
N ASP A 406 -18.74 2.76 2.44
CA ASP A 406 -19.00 2.70 3.88
C ASP A 406 -17.86 3.30 4.70
N SER A 407 -16.60 3.08 4.29
CA SER A 407 -15.43 3.71 4.93
C SER A 407 -15.51 5.24 4.81
N VAL A 408 -15.76 5.74 3.60
CA VAL A 408 -15.87 7.18 3.32
C VAL A 408 -17.06 7.79 4.05
N TYR A 409 -18.23 7.17 3.98
CA TYR A 409 -19.41 7.68 4.68
C TYR A 409 -19.16 7.78 6.20
N GLY A 410 -18.62 6.72 6.80
CA GLY A 410 -18.29 6.69 8.22
C GLY A 410 -17.32 7.79 8.63
N ALA A 411 -16.18 7.90 7.93
CA ALA A 411 -15.16 8.89 8.21
C ALA A 411 -15.68 10.34 8.09
N LEU A 412 -16.39 10.65 7.00
CA LEU A 412 -16.87 12.02 6.74
C LEU A 412 -18.00 12.43 7.69
N VAL A 413 -18.96 11.54 7.99
CA VAL A 413 -20.08 11.88 8.90
C VAL A 413 -19.59 12.17 10.32
N VAL A 414 -18.63 11.39 10.82
CA VAL A 414 -18.05 11.60 12.17
C VAL A 414 -17.45 13.00 12.28
N GLN A 415 -16.67 13.42 11.28
CA GLN A 415 -16.00 14.72 11.29
C GLN A 415 -16.94 15.89 11.00
N ALA A 416 -17.88 15.73 10.08
CA ALA A 416 -18.78 16.81 9.66
C ALA A 416 -19.92 17.06 10.66
N GLN A 417 -20.44 16.02 11.32
CA GLN A 417 -21.69 16.11 12.06
C GLN A 417 -21.56 15.69 13.53
N LEU A 418 -20.72 14.70 13.85
CA LEU A 418 -20.61 14.20 15.22
C LEU A 418 -19.60 14.99 16.05
N LYS A 419 -18.66 15.69 15.41
CA LYS A 419 -17.64 16.49 16.12
C LYS A 419 -18.21 17.44 17.18
N PRO A 420 -19.27 18.26 16.93
CA PRO A 420 -19.84 19.13 17.97
C PRO A 420 -20.40 18.36 19.17
N TYR A 421 -20.93 17.15 18.97
CA TYR A 421 -21.44 16.31 20.05
C TYR A 421 -20.31 15.62 20.82
N LEU A 422 -19.27 15.15 20.11
CA LEU A 422 -18.06 14.55 20.71
C LEU A 422 -17.27 15.58 21.55
N ASP A 423 -17.16 16.82 21.07
CA ASP A 423 -16.52 17.92 21.81
C ASP A 423 -17.28 18.22 23.12
N VAL A 424 -18.62 18.07 23.15
CA VAL A 424 -19.46 18.27 24.34
C VAL A 424 -19.35 17.11 25.34
N ILE A 425 -19.24 15.87 24.86
CA ILE A 425 -19.06 14.67 25.72
C ILE A 425 -17.72 14.71 26.45
N THR A 426 -16.66 15.18 25.77
CA THR A 426 -15.32 15.31 26.37
C THR A 426 -15.27 16.30 27.54
N LEU A 427 -16.27 17.18 27.69
CA LEU A 427 -16.27 18.27 28.68
C LEU A 427 -17.07 17.98 29.96
N ASN A 428 -17.66 16.79 30.12
CA ASN A 428 -18.60 16.52 31.22
C ASN A 428 -18.26 15.33 32.13
N VAL A 429 -16.99 14.89 32.18
CA VAL A 429 -16.52 13.96 33.24
C VAL A 429 -16.23 14.78 34.51
N THR A 430 -17.28 15.09 35.29
CA THR A 430 -17.12 15.70 36.61
C THR A 430 -16.67 14.64 37.62
N ALA A 431 -15.59 14.96 38.34
CA ALA A 431 -14.79 14.04 39.16
C ALA A 431 -15.45 13.57 40.47
N THR A 432 -16.73 13.17 40.47
CA THR A 432 -17.44 12.89 41.73
C THR A 432 -18.08 11.52 41.89
N GLU A 433 -17.96 10.59 40.94
CA GLU A 433 -18.41 9.22 41.18
C GLU A 433 -17.61 8.22 40.33
N TRP A 434 -16.44 7.83 40.84
CA TRP A 434 -15.74 6.62 40.38
C TRP A 434 -15.34 5.79 41.60
N GLN A 435 -16.15 4.79 41.94
CA GLN A 435 -15.62 3.59 42.58
C GLN A 435 -15.18 2.64 41.47
N SER A 436 -13.86 2.59 41.26
CA SER A 436 -13.23 1.77 40.23
C SER A 436 -13.28 0.28 40.57
N THR A 437 -13.62 -0.55 39.59
CA THR A 437 -13.05 -1.90 39.49
C THR A 437 -12.64 -2.21 38.05
N SER A 438 -11.62 -1.52 37.53
CA SER A 438 -10.76 -2.10 36.48
C SER A 438 -9.41 -1.38 36.42
N ARG A 439 -8.31 -2.15 36.42
CA ARG A 439 -6.91 -1.69 36.54
C ARG A 439 -6.31 -1.09 35.25
N HIS A 440 -7.10 -0.81 34.21
CA HIS A 440 -6.55 -0.53 32.88
C HIS A 440 -6.25 0.95 32.55
N TRP A 441 -6.63 1.91 33.40
CA TRP A 441 -6.56 3.34 33.05
C TRP A 441 -5.42 4.15 33.69
N LYS A 442 -4.37 3.51 34.23
CA LYS A 442 -3.20 4.25 34.75
C LYS A 442 -2.20 4.71 33.68
N THR A 443 -2.31 4.27 32.44
CA THR A 443 -1.30 4.54 31.38
C THR A 443 -1.70 5.64 30.39
N LEU A 444 -2.99 5.97 30.25
CA LEU A 444 -3.45 6.97 29.28
C LEU A 444 -3.35 8.43 29.78
N SER A 445 -3.23 8.66 31.09
CA SER A 445 -3.05 10.01 31.64
C SER A 445 -1.60 10.53 31.61
N ALA A 446 -0.62 9.67 31.31
CA ALA A 446 0.79 10.07 31.25
C ALA A 446 1.24 10.61 29.87
N ALA A 447 0.48 10.36 28.80
CA ALA A 447 0.89 10.70 27.43
C ALA A 447 0.54 12.14 26.99
N ARG A 448 -0.26 12.89 27.76
CA ARG A 448 -0.70 14.26 27.41
C ARG A 448 0.07 15.39 28.11
N GLN A 449 1.18 15.08 28.77
CA GLN A 449 2.10 16.10 29.29
C GLN A 449 3.51 15.87 28.76
N ARG A 450 3.77 16.30 27.52
CA ARG A 450 5.10 16.81 27.15
C ARG A 450 4.93 18.24 26.66
N PRO A 451 5.56 19.24 27.29
CA PRO A 451 5.58 20.59 26.77
C PRO A 451 6.52 20.67 25.55
N MET A 452 6.17 21.53 24.61
CA MET A 452 7.11 22.02 23.60
C MET A 452 8.34 22.64 24.30
N GLN A 453 9.52 22.12 23.96
CA GLN A 453 10.75 22.90 23.83
C GLN A 453 11.42 22.52 22.52
#